data_AF-A0A562DZK7-F1
#
_entry.id   AF-A0A562DZK7-F1
#
_cell.length_a   1.000
_cell.length_b   1.000
_cell.length_c   1.000
_cell.angle_alpha   90.00
_cell.angle_beta   90.00
_cell.angle_gamma   90.00
#
_symmetry.space_group_name_H-M   'P 1'
#
loop_
_entity.id
_entity.type
_entity.pdbx_description
1 polymer ?
#
loop_
_entity_poly.entity_id
_entity_poly.type
_entity_poly.pdbx_seq_one_letter_code
_entity_poly.pdbx_strand_id
1 'polypeptide(L)'
;MSTVPLVVLAVVLVVLGGLFAAVDSALNTVSAARAEELAKEGRPSARRLLGLLDDRPRYVNLTVLLRILCEITATVVLVGALLAVLDRTWALVVGAAVMVIVDYVVIGVGPRTLGRQHAYPIALAATGPLRILGVLLGPISRILISVGNAVTPGRGFRNGPFSNEIELRELVDLAQESGVVADEERRMIQSVFDFGDTTAREIMVPRPEMVWIEETKTAGQATSLAVRSGHSRIPVIGENVDDIRGVVYLKDLVQQTYYHRDGGRSVSVADVMRPAVFVPDSKRLDDLLADMQRDRNHMAVLVDEYGGIAGLVTIEDVIEEIVGEIADEYDTGEIPDVEDLGDDTYRVSARLAVEDLGELFDIDIEDDEVDTVGGLLGYELGRVPLPGAEVRTHGLLLRGEGGPDVRGRVRVSTVFVQRATPEEEPTDTDTATTEEHA
;
A
#
# COMPACT_ATOMS: atom_id res chain seq x y z
N MET A 1 -60.20 -38.03 -0.06
CA MET A 1 -60.02 -36.58 -0.31
C MET A 1 -59.67 -36.42 -1.78
N SER A 2 -60.21 -35.43 -2.49
CA SER A 2 -59.85 -35.21 -3.89
C SER A 2 -58.34 -34.96 -4.00
N THR A 3 -57.70 -35.51 -5.03
CA THR A 3 -56.24 -35.38 -5.26
C THR A 3 -55.86 -33.96 -5.70
N VAL A 4 -56.78 -33.28 -6.39
CA VAL A 4 -56.63 -31.91 -6.89
C VAL A 4 -56.19 -30.90 -5.82
N PRO A 5 -56.87 -30.74 -4.65
CA PRO A 5 -56.44 -29.79 -3.63
C PRO A 5 -55.05 -30.08 -3.05
N LEU A 6 -54.63 -31.34 -2.98
CA LEU A 6 -53.29 -31.70 -2.51
C LEU A 6 -52.23 -31.26 -3.53
N VAL A 7 -52.46 -31.51 -4.81
CA VAL A 7 -51.54 -31.06 -5.87
C VAL A 7 -51.45 -29.53 -5.91
N VAL A 8 -52.58 -28.82 -5.81
CA VAL A 8 -52.60 -27.36 -5.75
C VAL A 8 -51.81 -26.85 -4.55
N LEU A 9 -51.99 -27.45 -3.37
CA LEU A 9 -51.23 -27.09 -2.17
C LEU A 9 -49.73 -27.32 -2.35
N ALA A 10 -49.32 -28.45 -2.94
CA ALA A 10 -47.91 -28.74 -3.22
C ALA A 10 -47.29 -27.69 -4.16
N VAL A 11 -47.99 -27.31 -5.23
CA VAL A 11 -47.52 -26.27 -6.16
C VAL A 11 -47.36 -24.92 -5.46
N VAL A 12 -48.33 -24.51 -4.63
CA VAL A 12 -48.23 -23.26 -3.85
C VAL A 12 -47.03 -23.28 -2.91
N LEU A 13 -46.79 -24.41 -2.23
CA LEU A 13 -45.65 -24.56 -1.32
C LEU A 13 -44.31 -24.50 -2.06
N VAL A 14 -44.20 -25.11 -3.25
CA VAL A 14 -42.99 -25.02 -4.08
C VAL A 14 -42.70 -23.57 -4.48
N VAL A 15 -43.71 -22.82 -4.93
CA VAL A 15 -43.54 -21.40 -5.30
C VAL A 15 -43.13 -20.56 -4.08
N LEU A 16 -43.73 -20.83 -2.91
CA LEU A 16 -43.36 -20.16 -1.66
C LEU A 16 -41.92 -20.50 -1.24
N GLY A 17 -41.51 -21.77 -1.38
CA GLY A 17 -40.13 -22.22 -1.18
C GLY A 17 -39.15 -21.49 -2.11
N GLY A 18 -39.51 -21.35 -3.38
CA GLY A 18 -38.73 -20.57 -4.36
C GLY A 18 -38.59 -19.10 -3.97
N LEU A 19 -39.67 -18.47 -3.48
CA LEU A 19 -39.61 -17.11 -2.96
C LEU A 19 -38.63 -16.99 -1.78
N PHE A 20 -38.67 -17.92 -0.82
CA PHE A 20 -37.71 -17.92 0.28
C PHE A 20 -36.27 -18.15 -0.20
N ALA A 21 -36.04 -18.97 -1.22
CA ALA A 21 -34.73 -19.14 -1.84
C ALA A 21 -34.21 -17.87 -2.53
N ALA A 22 -35.10 -17.12 -3.20
CA ALA A 22 -34.75 -15.83 -3.80
C ALA A 22 -34.39 -14.79 -2.73
N VAL A 23 -35.16 -14.74 -1.64
CA VAL A 23 -34.91 -13.83 -0.52
C VAL A 23 -33.61 -14.17 0.19
N ASP A 24 -33.34 -15.45 0.45
CA ASP A 24 -32.07 -15.94 1.01
C ASP A 24 -30.88 -15.49 0.15
N SER A 25 -30.96 -15.68 -1.17
CA SER A 25 -29.89 -15.24 -2.06
C SER A 25 -29.78 -13.72 -2.20
N ALA A 26 -30.88 -12.98 -2.04
CA ALA A 26 -30.88 -11.52 -2.02
C ALA A 26 -30.20 -10.97 -0.77
N LEU A 27 -30.54 -11.50 0.43
CA LEU A 27 -29.86 -11.15 1.69
C LEU A 27 -28.37 -11.52 1.64
N ASN A 28 -28.07 -12.68 1.04
CA ASN A 28 -26.82 -13.08 0.37
C ASN A 28 -25.92 -11.96 -0.18
N THR A 29 -26.55 -11.07 -0.94
CA THR A 29 -25.88 -10.25 -1.96
C THR A 29 -25.90 -8.76 -1.61
N VAL A 30 -26.86 -8.32 -0.80
CA VAL A 30 -26.97 -6.91 -0.39
C VAL A 30 -25.83 -6.50 0.53
N SER A 31 -25.24 -5.33 0.27
CA SER A 31 -24.25 -4.68 1.15
C SER A 31 -24.91 -3.70 2.12
N ALA A 32 -24.35 -3.60 3.34
CA ALA A 32 -24.81 -2.66 4.36
C ALA A 32 -24.63 -1.20 3.90
N ALA A 33 -23.47 -0.87 3.32
CA ALA A 33 -23.15 0.47 2.83
C ALA A 33 -24.17 1.02 1.82
N ARG A 34 -24.57 0.19 0.83
CA ARG A 34 -25.57 0.60 -0.16
C ARG A 34 -26.97 0.71 0.44
N ALA A 35 -27.30 -0.12 1.43
CA ALA A 35 -28.56 0.00 2.17
C ALA A 35 -28.63 1.29 3.01
N GLU A 36 -27.50 1.76 3.57
CA GLU A 36 -27.40 3.05 4.25
C GLU A 36 -27.59 4.23 3.30
N GLU A 37 -26.98 4.18 2.12
CA GLU A 37 -27.17 5.18 1.07
C GLU A 37 -28.65 5.29 0.67
N LEU A 38 -29.31 4.16 0.40
CA LEU A 38 -30.76 4.11 0.12
C LEU A 38 -31.63 4.65 1.27
N ALA A 39 -31.16 4.53 2.52
CA ALA A 39 -31.84 5.08 3.68
C ALA A 39 -31.66 6.61 3.79
N LYS A 40 -30.51 7.14 3.37
CA LYS A 40 -30.24 8.59 3.26
C LYS A 40 -31.07 9.22 2.14
N GLU A 41 -31.29 8.49 1.03
CA GLU A 41 -32.21 8.88 -0.06
C GLU A 41 -33.71 8.88 0.32
N GLY A 42 -34.05 8.59 1.58
CA GLY A 42 -35.41 8.73 2.10
C GLY A 42 -36.31 7.50 1.89
N ARG A 43 -35.78 6.34 1.50
CA ARG A 43 -36.58 5.11 1.40
C ARG A 43 -36.84 4.50 2.79
N PRO A 44 -38.09 4.45 3.29
CA PRO A 44 -38.38 3.98 4.64
C PRO A 44 -38.14 2.48 4.84
N SER A 45 -38.18 1.69 3.77
CA SER A 45 -37.86 0.26 3.77
C SER A 45 -36.36 -0.02 3.92
N ALA A 46 -35.48 0.91 3.54
CA ALA A 46 -34.03 0.75 3.64
C ALA A 46 -33.55 0.77 5.11
N ARG A 47 -34.10 1.66 5.95
CA ARG A 47 -33.81 1.65 7.40
C ARG A 47 -34.19 0.34 8.08
N ARG A 48 -35.28 -0.28 7.63
CA ARG A 48 -35.74 -1.56 8.17
C ARG A 48 -34.86 -2.71 7.69
N LEU A 49 -34.36 -2.63 6.46
CA LEU A 49 -33.42 -3.60 5.89
C LEU A 49 -32.09 -3.58 6.65
N LEU A 50 -31.58 -2.40 7.03
CA LEU A 50 -30.39 -2.28 7.88
C LEU A 50 -30.52 -3.07 9.19
N GLY A 51 -31.65 -2.93 9.88
CA GLY A 51 -31.91 -3.71 11.10
C GLY A 51 -32.06 -5.23 10.87
N LEU A 52 -32.29 -5.70 9.63
CA LEU A 52 -32.18 -7.13 9.29
C LEU A 52 -30.75 -7.55 9.00
N LEU A 53 -29.95 -6.67 8.39
CA LEU A 53 -28.54 -6.92 8.09
C LEU A 53 -27.68 -6.97 9.35
N ASP A 54 -28.04 -6.21 10.39
CA ASP A 54 -27.37 -6.26 11.71
C ASP A 54 -27.41 -7.65 12.36
N ASP A 55 -28.49 -8.41 12.14
CA ASP A 55 -28.66 -9.79 12.61
C ASP A 55 -28.90 -10.73 11.41
N ARG A 56 -28.09 -10.56 10.37
CA ARG A 56 -28.20 -11.32 9.11
C ARG A 56 -28.25 -12.83 9.32
N PRO A 57 -27.41 -13.46 10.18
CA PRO A 57 -27.48 -14.91 10.39
C PRO A 57 -28.85 -15.39 10.85
N ARG A 58 -29.55 -14.65 11.71
CA ARG A 58 -30.89 -15.03 12.18
C ARG A 58 -31.90 -15.07 11.04
N TYR A 59 -31.93 -14.05 10.20
CA TYR A 59 -32.92 -13.94 9.12
C TYR A 59 -32.60 -14.86 7.94
N VAL A 60 -31.33 -15.07 7.62
CA VAL A 60 -30.88 -16.07 6.64
C VAL A 60 -31.28 -17.47 7.09
N ASN A 61 -31.00 -17.83 8.35
CA ASN A 61 -31.39 -19.13 8.89
C ASN A 61 -32.91 -19.31 8.95
N LEU A 62 -33.65 -18.25 9.24
CA LEU A 62 -35.12 -18.26 9.19
C LEU A 62 -35.64 -18.54 7.76
N THR A 63 -35.09 -17.86 6.74
CA THR A 63 -35.48 -18.11 5.34
C THR A 63 -35.15 -19.52 4.89
N VAL A 64 -33.99 -20.05 5.29
CA VAL A 64 -33.61 -21.44 5.00
C VAL A 64 -34.56 -22.43 5.67
N LEU A 65 -34.92 -22.20 6.94
CA LEU A 65 -35.89 -23.03 7.66
C LEU A 65 -37.26 -23.05 6.95
N LEU A 66 -37.77 -21.87 6.59
CA LEU A 66 -39.04 -21.74 5.90
C LEU A 66 -39.02 -22.40 4.52
N ARG A 67 -37.90 -22.29 3.80
CA ARG A 67 -37.68 -22.97 2.52
C ARG A 67 -37.76 -24.49 2.68
N ILE A 68 -36.98 -25.06 3.61
CA ILE A 68 -36.95 -26.50 3.88
C ILE A 68 -38.32 -27.01 4.32
N LEU A 69 -39.04 -26.25 5.14
CA LEU A 69 -40.41 -26.58 5.55
C LEU A 69 -41.34 -26.68 4.35
N CYS A 70 -41.24 -25.74 3.40
CA CYS A 70 -42.04 -25.75 2.17
C CYS A 70 -41.67 -26.93 1.27
N GLU A 71 -40.38 -27.19 1.05
CA GLU A 71 -39.85 -28.30 0.24
C GLU A 71 -40.36 -29.66 0.75
N ILE A 72 -40.16 -29.94 2.05
CA ILE A 72 -40.56 -31.20 2.67
C ILE A 72 -42.09 -31.35 2.65
N THR A 73 -42.83 -30.30 3.01
CA THR A 73 -44.30 -30.35 3.04
C THR A 73 -44.86 -30.55 1.64
N ALA A 74 -44.33 -29.85 0.63
CA ALA A 74 -44.74 -30.03 -0.77
C ALA A 74 -44.50 -31.45 -1.25
N THR A 75 -43.34 -32.02 -0.93
CA THR A 75 -42.98 -33.40 -1.28
C THR A 75 -43.96 -34.39 -0.65
N VAL A 76 -44.21 -34.28 0.66
CA VAL A 76 -45.12 -35.17 1.39
C VAL A 76 -46.55 -35.07 0.85
N VAL A 77 -47.03 -33.85 0.59
CA VAL A 77 -48.37 -33.61 0.05
C VAL A 77 -48.52 -34.17 -1.36
N LEU A 78 -47.52 -33.98 -2.23
CA LEU A 78 -47.53 -34.51 -3.59
C LEU A 78 -47.52 -36.04 -3.59
N VAL A 79 -46.64 -36.67 -2.80
CA VAL A 79 -46.60 -38.12 -2.63
C VAL A 79 -47.94 -38.64 -2.10
N GLY A 80 -48.53 -37.96 -1.12
CA GLY A 80 -49.87 -38.27 -0.60
C GLY A 80 -50.95 -38.22 -1.68
N ALA A 81 -50.87 -37.28 -2.61
CA ALA A 81 -51.78 -37.21 -3.76
C ALA A 81 -51.55 -38.35 -4.76
N LEU A 82 -50.29 -38.70 -5.03
CA LEU A 82 -49.93 -39.78 -5.95
C LEU A 82 -50.34 -41.16 -5.43
N LEU A 83 -50.32 -41.39 -4.11
CA LEU A 83 -50.78 -42.64 -3.50
C LEU A 83 -52.26 -42.95 -3.73
N ALA A 84 -53.07 -41.95 -4.11
CA ALA A 84 -54.47 -42.16 -4.45
C ALA A 84 -54.69 -42.58 -5.92
N VAL A 85 -53.63 -42.56 -6.75
CA VAL A 85 -53.71 -42.81 -8.20
C VAL A 85 -52.74 -43.91 -8.65
N LEU A 86 -51.62 -44.07 -7.95
CA LEU A 86 -50.54 -45.01 -8.25
C LEU A 86 -50.32 -46.01 -7.12
N ASP A 87 -49.72 -47.15 -7.45
CA ASP A 87 -49.22 -48.10 -6.46
C ASP A 87 -48.20 -47.45 -5.53
N ARG A 88 -48.15 -47.90 -4.27
CA ARG A 88 -47.28 -47.31 -3.23
C ARG A 88 -45.84 -47.13 -3.66
N THR A 89 -45.24 -48.15 -4.26
CA THR A 89 -43.84 -48.10 -4.70
C THR A 89 -43.64 -47.06 -5.81
N TRP A 90 -44.54 -47.03 -6.79
CA TRP A 90 -44.47 -46.09 -7.91
C TRP A 90 -44.76 -44.65 -7.48
N ALA A 91 -45.72 -44.43 -6.57
CA ALA A 91 -46.02 -43.12 -6.02
C ALA A 91 -44.80 -42.51 -5.30
N LEU A 92 -44.06 -43.31 -4.52
CA LEU A 92 -42.84 -42.87 -3.84
C LEU A 92 -41.72 -42.54 -4.82
N VAL A 93 -41.45 -43.44 -5.78
CA VAL A 93 -40.36 -43.27 -6.76
C VAL A 93 -40.62 -42.08 -7.69
N VAL A 94 -41.84 -42.00 -8.26
CA VAL A 94 -42.22 -40.91 -9.17
C VAL A 94 -42.31 -39.60 -8.40
N GLY A 95 -42.90 -39.59 -7.20
CA GLY A 95 -42.99 -38.39 -6.38
C GLY A 95 -41.61 -37.82 -6.03
N ALA A 96 -40.68 -38.67 -5.59
CA ALA A 96 -39.31 -38.25 -5.31
C ALA A 96 -38.60 -37.73 -6.57
N ALA A 97 -38.69 -38.44 -7.70
CA ALA A 97 -38.05 -38.03 -8.95
C ALA A 97 -38.58 -36.69 -9.47
N VAL A 98 -39.91 -36.50 -9.44
CA VAL A 98 -40.55 -35.23 -9.84
C VAL A 98 -40.14 -34.10 -8.92
N MET A 99 -40.19 -34.31 -7.59
CA MET A 99 -39.81 -33.27 -6.64
C MET A 99 -38.34 -32.88 -6.74
N VAL A 100 -37.42 -33.81 -6.98
CA VAL A 100 -36.00 -33.46 -7.19
C VAL A 100 -35.82 -32.51 -8.37
N ILE A 101 -36.50 -32.78 -9.50
CA ILE A 101 -36.43 -31.91 -10.69
C ILE A 101 -37.07 -30.56 -10.40
N VAL A 102 -38.25 -30.56 -9.78
CA VAL A 102 -39.00 -29.34 -9.44
C VAL A 102 -38.22 -28.48 -8.46
N ASP A 103 -37.69 -29.06 -7.37
CA ASP A 103 -36.93 -28.34 -6.37
C ASP A 103 -35.62 -27.81 -6.97
N TYR A 104 -34.94 -28.55 -7.83
CA TYR A 104 -33.75 -28.05 -8.53
C TYR A 104 -34.04 -26.81 -9.37
N VAL A 105 -35.11 -26.83 -10.18
CA VAL A 105 -35.43 -25.74 -11.10
C VAL A 105 -36.11 -24.57 -10.38
N VAL A 106 -37.17 -24.85 -9.64
CA VAL A 106 -38.12 -23.87 -9.10
C VAL A 106 -37.69 -23.35 -7.72
N ILE A 107 -36.77 -24.01 -7.03
CA ILE A 107 -36.24 -23.55 -5.73
C ILE A 107 -34.72 -23.34 -5.81
N GLY A 108 -34.01 -24.24 -6.50
CA GLY A 108 -32.55 -24.30 -6.54
C GLY A 108 -31.90 -23.24 -7.42
N VAL A 109 -32.18 -23.25 -8.73
CA VAL A 109 -31.47 -22.39 -9.71
C VAL A 109 -32.25 -21.12 -10.00
N GLY A 110 -33.51 -21.22 -10.43
CA GLY A 110 -34.27 -20.08 -10.96
C GLY A 110 -34.41 -18.92 -9.97
N PRO A 111 -35.03 -19.15 -8.79
CA PRO A 111 -35.23 -18.08 -7.82
C PRO A 111 -33.92 -17.58 -7.21
N ARG A 112 -32.91 -18.44 -7.04
CA ARG A 112 -31.61 -17.98 -6.52
C ARG A 112 -30.94 -17.00 -7.48
N THR A 113 -30.97 -17.30 -8.79
CA THR A 113 -30.47 -16.38 -9.82
C THR A 113 -31.21 -15.05 -9.80
N LEU A 114 -32.56 -15.09 -9.72
CA LEU A 114 -33.38 -13.88 -9.61
C LEU A 114 -33.07 -13.09 -8.34
N GLY A 115 -32.86 -13.78 -7.22
CA GLY A 115 -32.46 -13.23 -5.93
C GLY A 115 -31.13 -12.48 -5.99
N ARG A 116 -30.15 -12.98 -6.74
CA ARG A 116 -28.85 -12.31 -6.95
C ARG A 116 -28.97 -11.11 -7.89
N GLN A 117 -29.66 -11.28 -9.03
CA GLN A 117 -29.81 -10.23 -10.04
C GLN A 117 -30.64 -9.03 -9.53
N HIS A 118 -31.67 -9.30 -8.71
CA HIS A 118 -32.60 -8.29 -8.19
C HIS A 118 -32.55 -8.22 -6.66
N ALA A 119 -31.33 -8.28 -6.10
CA ALA A 119 -31.12 -8.38 -4.66
C ALA A 119 -31.79 -7.25 -3.86
N TYR A 120 -31.62 -5.99 -4.26
CA TYR A 120 -32.16 -4.84 -3.53
C TYR A 120 -33.71 -4.77 -3.57
N PRO A 121 -34.38 -4.85 -4.73
CA PRO A 121 -35.86 -4.89 -4.77
C PRO A 121 -36.45 -6.03 -3.94
N ILE A 122 -35.89 -7.24 -4.07
CA ILE A 122 -36.38 -8.44 -3.36
C ILE A 122 -36.15 -8.30 -1.86
N ALA A 123 -34.96 -7.88 -1.43
CA ALA A 123 -34.65 -7.70 -0.01
C ALA A 123 -35.55 -6.62 0.61
N LEU A 124 -35.73 -5.47 -0.05
CA LEU A 124 -36.59 -4.38 0.44
C LEU A 124 -38.05 -4.82 0.57
N ALA A 125 -38.57 -5.60 -0.38
CA ALA A 125 -39.92 -6.15 -0.33
C ALA A 125 -40.08 -7.21 0.78
N ALA A 126 -39.06 -8.06 0.98
CA ALA A 126 -39.07 -9.11 1.98
C ALA A 126 -38.90 -8.60 3.42
N THR A 127 -38.36 -7.39 3.61
CA THR A 127 -38.06 -6.82 4.93
C THR A 127 -39.24 -6.84 5.89
N GLY A 128 -40.43 -6.46 5.43
CA GLY A 128 -41.65 -6.43 6.26
C GLY A 128 -42.07 -7.83 6.73
N PRO A 129 -42.36 -8.75 5.79
CA PRO A 129 -42.72 -10.13 6.11
C PRO A 129 -41.71 -10.85 7.00
N LEU A 130 -40.41 -10.72 6.72
CA LEU A 130 -39.36 -11.38 7.49
C LEU A 130 -39.27 -10.88 8.92
N ARG A 131 -39.54 -9.60 9.19
CA ARG A 131 -39.55 -9.09 10.55
C ARG A 131 -40.67 -9.71 11.38
N ILE A 132 -41.87 -9.82 10.80
CA ILE A 132 -43.03 -10.44 11.47
C ILE A 132 -42.72 -11.92 11.75
N LEU A 133 -42.24 -12.65 10.74
CA LEU A 133 -41.87 -14.06 10.88
C LEU A 133 -40.71 -14.24 11.86
N GLY A 134 -39.75 -13.33 11.89
CA GLY A 134 -38.60 -13.39 12.79
C GLY A 134 -38.96 -13.16 14.26
N VAL A 135 -40.03 -12.40 14.56
CA VAL A 135 -40.58 -12.32 15.92
C VAL A 135 -41.34 -13.59 16.26
N LEU A 136 -42.20 -14.07 15.36
CA LEU A 136 -43.06 -15.25 15.59
C LEU A 136 -42.25 -16.55 15.76
N LEU A 137 -41.27 -16.78 14.88
CA LEU A 137 -40.43 -17.98 14.82
C LEU A 137 -39.06 -17.79 15.50
N GLY A 138 -38.86 -16.63 16.14
CA GLY A 138 -37.66 -16.29 16.89
C GLY A 138 -37.17 -17.38 17.86
N PRO A 139 -38.00 -17.96 18.75
CA PRO A 139 -37.54 -18.97 19.70
C PRO A 139 -37.07 -20.25 19.01
N ILE A 140 -37.73 -20.67 17.94
CA ILE A 140 -37.37 -21.86 17.15
C ILE A 140 -36.03 -21.63 16.46
N SER A 141 -35.86 -20.48 15.78
CA SER A 141 -34.60 -20.15 15.10
C SER A 141 -33.39 -20.15 16.05
N ARG A 142 -33.54 -19.64 17.29
CA ARG A 142 -32.47 -19.65 18.30
C ARG A 142 -32.07 -21.06 18.72
N ILE A 143 -33.03 -21.96 18.88
CA ILE A 143 -32.77 -23.37 19.21
C ILE A 143 -31.98 -24.02 18.08
N LEU A 144 -32.41 -23.82 16.82
CA LEU A 144 -31.72 -24.38 15.65
C LEU A 144 -30.28 -23.83 15.52
N ILE A 145 -30.07 -22.54 15.75
CA ILE A 145 -28.73 -21.93 15.75
C ILE A 145 -27.86 -22.54 16.85
N SER A 146 -28.42 -22.74 18.05
CA SER A 146 -27.71 -23.38 19.16
C SER A 146 -27.27 -24.81 18.82
N VAL A 147 -28.16 -25.59 18.18
CA VAL A 147 -27.85 -26.95 17.70
C VAL A 147 -26.77 -26.92 16.61
N GLY A 148 -26.87 -26.01 15.65
CA GLY A 148 -25.87 -25.85 14.58
C GLY A 148 -24.48 -25.50 15.12
N ASN A 149 -24.40 -24.60 16.10
CA ASN A 149 -23.16 -24.21 16.76
C ASN A 149 -22.58 -25.33 17.65
N ALA A 150 -23.42 -26.21 18.20
CA ALA A 150 -22.97 -27.38 18.95
C ALA A 150 -22.37 -28.47 18.05
N VAL A 151 -22.89 -28.62 16.82
CA VAL A 151 -22.41 -29.59 15.83
C VAL A 151 -21.18 -29.06 15.07
N THR A 152 -21.11 -27.75 14.86
CA THR A 152 -20.02 -27.09 14.15
C THR A 152 -19.38 -26.05 15.10
N PRO A 153 -18.44 -26.46 15.97
CA PRO A 153 -17.77 -25.52 16.87
C PRO A 153 -16.88 -24.58 16.05
N GLY A 154 -17.40 -23.39 15.78
CA GLY A 154 -16.69 -22.32 15.09
C GLY A 154 -17.48 -21.03 15.20
N ARG A 155 -16.80 -19.90 15.36
CA ARG A 155 -17.43 -18.58 15.28
C ARG A 155 -17.89 -18.42 13.82
N GLY A 156 -19.14 -18.72 13.53
CA GLY A 156 -19.71 -18.48 12.19
C GLY A 156 -19.48 -17.03 11.75
N PHE A 157 -19.36 -16.82 10.44
CA PHE A 157 -19.11 -15.54 9.77
C PHE A 157 -20.02 -14.43 10.32
N ARG A 158 -19.54 -13.69 11.32
CA ARG A 158 -20.29 -12.62 12.00
C ARG A 158 -20.25 -11.31 11.23
N ASN A 159 -19.32 -11.16 10.31
CA ASN A 159 -19.14 -9.96 9.52
C ASN A 159 -18.93 -10.41 8.06
N GLY A 160 -19.44 -9.65 7.08
CA GLY A 160 -19.44 -10.02 5.65
C GLY A 160 -18.05 -10.25 5.03
N PRO A 161 -17.95 -10.37 3.69
CA PRO A 161 -16.74 -10.78 2.97
C PRO A 161 -15.57 -9.77 2.99
N PHE A 162 -15.52 -8.87 3.96
CA PHE A 162 -14.55 -7.78 4.08
C PHE A 162 -13.97 -7.66 5.48
N SER A 163 -13.98 -8.74 6.25
CA SER A 163 -13.72 -8.65 7.69
C SER A 163 -12.28 -8.92 8.06
N ASN A 164 -11.50 -9.44 7.12
CA ASN A 164 -10.09 -9.74 7.31
C ASN A 164 -9.29 -9.15 6.15
N GLU A 165 -8.21 -8.46 6.47
CA GLU A 165 -7.28 -7.90 5.48
C GLU A 165 -6.78 -8.96 4.50
N ILE A 166 -6.60 -10.20 4.98
CA ILE A 166 -6.23 -11.37 4.19
C ILE A 166 -7.25 -11.64 3.07
N GLU A 167 -8.56 -11.55 3.36
CA GLU A 167 -9.62 -11.76 2.35
C GLU A 167 -9.61 -10.65 1.29
N LEU A 168 -9.27 -9.42 1.68
CA LEU A 168 -9.13 -8.28 0.76
C LEU A 168 -7.91 -8.42 -0.15
N ARG A 169 -6.77 -8.87 0.39
CA ARG A 169 -5.56 -9.17 -0.39
C ARG A 169 -5.84 -10.26 -1.44
N GLU A 170 -6.50 -11.36 -1.06
CA GLU A 170 -6.88 -12.45 -1.98
C GLU A 170 -7.79 -11.98 -3.14
N LEU A 171 -8.70 -11.04 -2.88
CA LEU A 171 -9.57 -10.48 -3.92
C LEU A 171 -8.81 -9.61 -4.92
N VAL A 172 -7.83 -8.83 -4.46
CA VAL A 172 -6.98 -8.00 -5.31
C VAL A 172 -6.11 -8.89 -6.19
N ASP A 173 -5.56 -9.97 -5.64
CA ASP A 173 -4.79 -10.97 -6.40
C ASP A 173 -5.65 -11.62 -7.49
N LEU A 174 -6.89 -12.03 -7.18
CA LEU A 174 -7.83 -12.57 -8.16
C LEU A 174 -8.21 -11.54 -9.25
N ALA A 175 -8.33 -10.27 -8.88
CA ALA A 175 -8.62 -9.19 -9.83
C ALA A 175 -7.46 -8.94 -10.80
N GLN A 176 -6.22 -9.11 -10.35
CA GLN A 176 -5.03 -9.05 -11.20
C GLN A 176 -4.97 -10.26 -12.14
N GLU A 177 -5.18 -11.49 -11.65
CA GLU A 177 -5.21 -12.70 -12.49
C GLU A 177 -6.29 -12.66 -13.58
N SER A 178 -7.42 -12.00 -13.29
CA SER A 178 -8.51 -11.81 -14.25
C SER A 178 -8.32 -10.60 -15.18
N GLY A 179 -7.20 -9.86 -15.04
CA GLY A 179 -6.84 -8.71 -15.87
C GLY A 179 -7.69 -7.46 -15.64
N VAL A 180 -8.42 -7.40 -14.52
CA VAL A 180 -9.21 -6.22 -14.12
C VAL A 180 -8.33 -5.15 -13.48
N VAL A 181 -7.23 -5.57 -12.83
CA VAL A 181 -6.26 -4.71 -12.14
C VAL A 181 -4.89 -4.95 -12.76
N ALA A 182 -4.16 -3.89 -13.07
CA ALA A 182 -2.79 -3.99 -13.57
C ALA A 182 -1.79 -4.34 -12.45
N ASP A 183 -0.62 -4.87 -12.81
CA ASP A 183 0.40 -5.25 -11.82
C ASP A 183 0.90 -4.07 -10.98
N GLU A 184 0.93 -2.86 -11.57
CA GLU A 184 1.30 -1.62 -10.87
C GLU A 184 0.23 -1.20 -9.86
N GLU A 185 -1.04 -1.25 -10.24
CA GLU A 185 -2.18 -0.93 -9.35
C GLU A 185 -2.25 -1.94 -8.19
N ARG A 186 -2.00 -3.23 -8.46
CA ARG A 186 -1.89 -4.26 -7.42
C ARG A 186 -0.78 -3.91 -6.42
N ARG A 187 0.41 -3.54 -6.90
CA ARG A 187 1.54 -3.15 -6.04
C ARG A 187 1.17 -1.97 -5.15
N MET A 188 0.59 -0.92 -5.73
CA MET A 188 0.11 0.24 -4.98
C MET A 188 -0.92 -0.15 -3.90
N ILE A 189 -1.88 -1.01 -4.22
CA ILE A 189 -2.87 -1.48 -3.24
C ILE A 189 -2.20 -2.29 -2.11
N GLN A 190 -1.21 -3.14 -2.43
CA GLN A 190 -0.42 -3.86 -1.43
C GLN A 190 0.36 -2.90 -0.52
N SER A 191 1.03 -1.90 -1.11
CA SER A 191 1.71 -0.84 -0.37
C SER A 191 0.77 -0.08 0.58
N VAL A 192 -0.48 0.18 0.19
CA VAL A 192 -1.46 0.84 1.08
C VAL A 192 -1.76 -0.01 2.33
N PHE A 193 -1.79 -1.34 2.22
CA PHE A 193 -1.99 -2.19 3.40
C PHE A 193 -0.77 -2.14 4.33
N ASP A 194 0.43 -2.23 3.77
CA ASP A 194 1.68 -2.24 4.54
C ASP A 194 2.02 -0.84 5.12
N PHE A 195 1.57 0.23 4.47
CA PHE A 195 1.76 1.63 4.87
C PHE A 195 1.27 1.92 6.30
N GLY A 196 0.16 1.31 6.71
CA GLY A 196 -0.40 1.50 8.05
C GLY A 196 0.43 0.87 9.17
N ASP A 197 1.26 -0.13 8.86
CA ASP A 197 2.13 -0.81 9.82
C ASP A 197 3.59 -0.37 9.75
N THR A 198 3.98 0.29 8.67
CA THR A 198 5.33 0.82 8.46
C THR A 198 5.60 2.00 9.39
N THR A 199 6.80 2.06 9.96
CA THR A 199 7.24 3.15 10.84
C THR A 199 8.11 4.17 10.11
N ALA A 200 8.15 5.41 10.61
CA ALA A 200 8.98 6.47 10.04
C ALA A 200 10.47 6.10 9.99
N ARG A 201 10.94 5.30 10.95
CA ARG A 201 12.30 4.76 11.00
C ARG A 201 12.68 3.92 9.77
N GLU A 202 11.73 3.20 9.18
CA GLU A 202 12.00 2.30 8.06
C GLU A 202 12.31 3.04 6.76
N ILE A 203 11.79 4.27 6.61
CA ILE A 203 11.88 5.06 5.37
C ILE A 203 12.73 6.33 5.54
N MET A 204 13.26 6.57 6.74
CA MET A 204 13.98 7.79 7.04
C MET A 204 15.30 7.86 6.27
N VAL A 205 15.76 9.08 6.00
CA VAL A 205 17.16 9.33 5.70
C VAL A 205 17.92 9.27 7.03
N PRO A 206 18.77 8.25 7.25
CA PRO A 206 19.45 8.07 8.52
C PRO A 206 20.46 9.18 8.78
N ARG A 207 20.73 9.46 10.05
CA ARG A 207 21.63 10.55 10.50
C ARG A 207 22.94 10.68 9.70
N PRO A 208 23.70 9.60 9.40
CA PRO A 208 24.96 9.71 8.66
C PRO A 208 24.81 10.23 7.22
N GLU A 209 23.63 10.06 6.63
CA GLU A 209 23.32 10.43 5.24
C GLU A 209 22.68 11.82 5.13
N MET A 210 22.40 12.48 6.28
CA MET A 210 21.79 13.80 6.28
C MET A 210 22.75 14.86 5.72
N VAL A 211 22.28 15.61 4.73
CA VAL A 211 22.92 16.86 4.30
C VAL A 211 22.46 17.98 5.24
N TRP A 212 23.38 18.61 5.97
CA TRP A 212 23.11 19.65 6.96
C TRP A 212 24.01 20.88 6.79
N ILE A 213 23.71 21.96 7.50
CA ILE A 213 24.52 23.19 7.52
C ILE A 213 24.61 23.80 8.91
N GLU A 214 25.77 24.36 9.27
CA GLU A 214 25.96 25.07 10.55
C GLU A 214 25.21 26.41 10.58
N GLU A 215 24.67 26.78 11.74
CA GLU A 215 23.91 28.03 11.94
C GLU A 215 24.72 29.30 11.63
N THR A 216 26.05 29.22 11.75
CA THR A 216 26.98 30.34 11.54
C THR A 216 27.31 30.61 10.07
N LYS A 217 26.91 29.71 9.15
CA LYS A 217 27.14 29.91 7.71
C LYS A 217 26.22 31.01 7.18
N THR A 218 26.57 31.52 6.01
CA THR A 218 25.81 32.55 5.31
C THR A 218 24.71 31.95 4.42
N ALA A 219 23.65 32.72 4.14
CA ALA A 219 22.59 32.31 3.23
C ALA A 219 23.10 31.96 1.82
N GLY A 220 24.16 32.62 1.35
CA GLY A 220 24.85 32.30 0.09
C GLY A 220 25.49 30.90 0.08
N GLN A 221 26.14 30.51 1.18
CA GLN A 221 26.71 29.16 1.34
C GLN A 221 25.61 28.11 1.40
N ALA A 222 24.52 28.37 2.13
CA ALA A 222 23.35 27.50 2.19
C ALA A 222 22.68 27.30 0.83
N THR A 223 22.52 28.40 0.06
CA THR A 223 21.98 28.34 -1.30
C THR A 223 22.87 27.48 -2.20
N SER A 224 24.19 27.68 -2.11
CA SER A 224 25.15 26.89 -2.88
C SER A 224 25.09 25.41 -2.52
N LEU A 225 24.94 25.08 -1.23
CA LEU A 225 24.76 23.70 -0.78
C LEU A 225 23.48 23.10 -1.34
N ALA A 226 22.34 23.80 -1.20
CA ALA A 226 21.04 23.35 -1.68
C ALA A 226 21.00 23.13 -3.20
N VAL A 227 21.65 24.00 -3.98
CA VAL A 227 21.73 23.84 -5.44
C VAL A 227 22.63 22.67 -5.83
N ARG A 228 23.77 22.48 -5.15
CA ARG A 228 24.68 21.35 -5.44
C ARG A 228 24.14 20.00 -4.99
N SER A 229 23.39 19.95 -3.89
CA SER A 229 22.79 18.71 -3.39
C SER A 229 21.41 18.44 -3.99
N GLY A 230 20.80 19.45 -4.60
CA GLY A 230 19.43 19.45 -5.13
C GLY A 230 18.33 19.38 -4.06
N HIS A 231 18.67 19.61 -2.79
CA HIS A 231 17.69 19.62 -1.70
C HIS A 231 16.98 20.97 -1.56
N SER A 232 15.65 20.90 -1.46
CA SER A 232 14.81 22.09 -1.21
C SER A 232 14.78 22.52 0.25
N ARG A 233 15.16 21.64 1.18
CA ARG A 233 15.15 21.86 2.63
C ARG A 233 16.39 21.24 3.23
N ILE A 234 17.06 21.97 4.12
CA ILE A 234 18.31 21.53 4.76
C ILE A 234 18.22 21.81 6.27
N PRO A 235 18.42 20.80 7.12
CA PRO A 235 18.53 20.98 8.56
C PRO A 235 19.71 21.87 8.94
N VAL A 236 19.49 22.72 9.93
CA VAL A 236 20.50 23.61 10.50
C VAL A 236 20.95 23.05 11.84
N ILE A 237 22.25 22.86 11.99
CA ILE A 237 22.86 22.35 13.22
C ILE A 237 23.53 23.47 14.00
N GLY A 238 23.60 23.30 15.32
CA GLY A 238 24.39 24.12 16.23
C GLY A 238 25.79 23.54 16.43
N GLU A 239 26.02 22.91 17.59
CA GLU A 239 27.35 22.39 17.95
C GLU A 239 27.71 21.07 17.25
N ASN A 240 26.71 20.22 17.00
CA ASN A 240 26.86 18.91 16.38
C ASN A 240 25.57 18.51 15.63
N VAL A 241 25.60 17.36 14.95
CA VAL A 241 24.47 16.86 14.14
C VAL A 241 23.25 16.50 14.99
N ASP A 242 23.42 16.23 16.29
CA ASP A 242 22.32 15.95 17.20
C ASP A 242 21.64 17.25 17.71
N ASP A 243 22.29 18.41 17.55
CA ASP A 243 21.78 19.73 17.94
C ASP A 243 21.12 20.46 16.75
N ILE A 244 19.95 19.98 16.33
CA ILE A 244 19.18 20.58 15.24
C ILE A 244 18.42 21.82 15.73
N ARG A 245 18.79 22.99 15.21
CA ARG A 245 18.20 24.30 15.55
C ARG A 245 17.00 24.67 14.70
N GLY A 246 16.95 24.18 13.46
CA GLY A 246 15.91 24.53 12.51
C GLY A 246 16.09 23.91 11.14
N VAL A 247 15.33 24.41 10.16
CA VAL A 247 15.43 24.01 8.76
C VAL A 247 15.40 25.25 7.89
N VAL A 248 16.33 25.35 6.95
CA VAL A 248 16.30 26.38 5.90
C VAL A 248 15.66 25.85 4.64
N TYR A 249 14.90 26.71 3.98
CA TYR A 249 14.19 26.39 2.75
C TYR A 249 14.89 27.09 1.59
N LEU A 250 15.14 26.39 0.49
CA LEU A 250 15.79 26.95 -0.69
C LEU A 250 15.10 28.21 -1.18
N LYS A 251 13.75 28.23 -1.18
CA LYS A 251 12.97 29.41 -1.59
C LYS A 251 13.30 30.66 -0.75
N ASP A 252 13.53 30.50 0.55
CA ASP A 252 13.81 31.60 1.48
C ASP A 252 15.26 32.05 1.31
N LEU A 253 16.18 31.10 1.11
CA LEU A 253 17.58 31.36 0.81
C LEU A 253 17.78 32.11 -0.51
N VAL A 254 17.02 31.73 -1.56
CA VAL A 254 17.02 32.41 -2.87
C VAL A 254 16.52 33.85 -2.75
N GLN A 255 15.51 34.12 -1.92
CA GLN A 255 15.07 35.50 -1.68
C GLN A 255 16.20 36.35 -1.08
N GLN A 256 16.95 35.81 -0.12
CA GLN A 256 18.07 36.56 0.47
C GLN A 256 19.21 36.75 -0.54
N THR A 257 19.58 35.71 -1.29
CA THR A 257 20.70 35.81 -2.23
C THR A 257 20.40 36.62 -3.49
N TYR A 258 19.16 36.61 -3.99
CA TYR A 258 18.80 37.31 -5.23
C TYR A 258 18.56 38.82 -5.02
N TYR A 259 17.93 39.22 -3.92
CA TYR A 259 17.64 40.63 -3.67
C TYR A 259 18.80 41.39 -3.01
N HIS A 260 19.73 40.69 -2.35
CA HIS A 260 20.88 41.33 -1.71
C HIS A 260 22.06 41.45 -2.68
N ARG A 261 22.67 42.63 -2.73
CA ARG A 261 23.79 42.93 -3.65
C ARG A 261 25.08 42.17 -3.32
N ASP A 262 25.15 41.54 -2.17
CA ASP A 262 26.31 40.79 -1.68
C ASP A 262 26.17 39.27 -1.85
N GLY A 263 25.11 38.81 -2.53
CA GLY A 263 24.84 37.38 -2.73
C GLY A 263 24.51 36.64 -1.43
N GLY A 264 23.91 37.32 -0.45
CA GLY A 264 23.46 36.73 0.81
C GLY A 264 24.59 36.44 1.80
N ARG A 265 25.72 37.16 1.71
CA ARG A 265 26.87 37.04 2.62
C ARG A 265 26.64 37.75 3.96
N SER A 266 25.80 38.78 4.00
CA SER A 266 25.45 39.53 5.20
C SER A 266 24.38 38.87 6.06
N VAL A 267 23.69 37.84 5.56
CA VAL A 267 22.61 37.15 6.25
C VAL A 267 23.10 35.80 6.72
N SER A 268 22.97 35.51 8.01
CA SER A 268 23.31 34.20 8.56
C SER A 268 22.18 33.20 8.32
N VAL A 269 22.50 31.91 8.31
CA VAL A 269 21.52 30.82 8.24
C VAL A 269 20.55 30.89 9.42
N ALA A 270 21.06 31.22 10.62
CA ALA A 270 20.26 31.38 11.83
C ALA A 270 19.13 32.41 11.68
N ASP A 271 19.31 33.46 10.88
CA ASP A 271 18.32 34.53 10.69
C ASP A 271 17.15 34.11 9.78
N VAL A 272 17.36 33.10 8.93
CA VAL A 272 16.40 32.66 7.90
C VAL A 272 15.80 31.29 8.18
N MET A 273 16.33 30.55 9.15
CA MET A 273 15.85 29.21 9.48
C MET A 273 14.45 29.27 10.10
N ARG A 274 13.67 28.23 9.83
CA ARG A 274 12.37 27.99 10.45
C ARG A 274 12.53 26.92 11.54
N PRO A 275 11.65 26.90 12.56
CA PRO A 275 11.66 25.83 13.56
C PRO A 275 11.54 24.44 12.90
N ALA A 276 12.36 23.50 13.37
CA ALA A 276 12.23 22.10 12.98
C ALA A 276 11.04 21.44 13.70
N VAL A 277 10.40 20.49 13.03
CA VAL A 277 9.36 19.65 13.63
C VAL A 277 9.98 18.32 13.99
N PHE A 278 9.83 17.93 15.25
CA PHE A 278 10.39 16.69 15.79
C PHE A 278 9.29 15.65 15.96
N VAL A 279 9.58 14.42 15.55
CA VAL A 279 8.65 13.29 15.61
C VAL A 279 9.41 12.05 16.08
N PRO A 280 8.82 11.17 16.90
CA PRO A 280 9.44 9.88 17.22
C PRO A 280 9.68 9.03 15.97
N ASP A 281 10.83 8.37 15.87
CA ASP A 281 11.16 7.44 14.78
C ASP A 281 10.16 6.26 14.67
N SER A 282 9.56 5.87 15.80
CA SER A 282 8.57 4.79 15.90
C SER A 282 7.16 5.16 15.41
N LYS A 283 6.93 6.40 14.94
CA LYS A 283 5.59 6.83 14.52
C LYS A 283 5.19 6.15 13.20
N ARG A 284 3.93 5.73 13.10
CA ARG A 284 3.38 5.12 11.87
C ARG A 284 3.23 6.13 10.74
N LEU A 285 3.38 5.67 9.50
CA LEU A 285 3.37 6.55 8.33
C LEU A 285 2.01 7.21 8.06
N ASP A 286 0.91 6.53 8.37
CA ASP A 286 -0.45 7.08 8.24
C ASP A 286 -0.68 8.29 9.15
N ASP A 287 -0.31 8.17 10.41
CA ASP A 287 -0.36 9.26 11.38
C ASP A 287 0.64 10.38 11.03
N LEU A 288 1.85 10.03 10.56
CA LEU A 288 2.85 11.00 10.13
C LEU A 288 2.36 11.81 8.92
N LEU A 289 1.83 11.16 7.88
CA LEU A 289 1.30 11.81 6.68
C LEU A 289 0.14 12.74 7.03
N ALA A 290 -0.77 12.30 7.90
CA ALA A 290 -1.91 13.10 8.34
C ALA A 290 -1.46 14.39 9.06
N ASP A 291 -0.44 14.31 9.91
CA ASP A 291 0.12 15.47 10.60
C ASP A 291 0.87 16.41 9.64
N MET A 292 1.68 15.86 8.73
CA MET A 292 2.38 16.62 7.69
C MET A 292 1.39 17.40 6.80
N GLN A 293 0.27 16.78 6.42
CA GLN A 293 -0.80 17.43 5.65
C GLN A 293 -1.52 18.51 6.46
N ARG A 294 -1.82 18.25 7.74
CA ARG A 294 -2.52 19.20 8.63
C ARG A 294 -1.68 20.45 8.86
N ASP A 295 -0.40 20.27 9.18
CA ASP A 295 0.51 21.34 9.56
C ASP A 295 1.21 21.96 8.34
N ARG A 296 0.98 21.40 7.14
CA ARG A 296 1.62 21.78 5.86
C ARG A 296 3.14 21.78 5.98
N ASN A 297 3.65 20.79 6.70
CA ASN A 297 5.07 20.58 6.88
C ASN A 297 5.53 19.39 6.03
N HIS A 298 6.63 19.58 5.30
CA HIS A 298 7.13 18.63 4.30
C HIS A 298 8.44 17.96 4.73
N MET A 299 8.96 18.27 5.92
CA MET A 299 10.16 17.64 6.47
C MET A 299 10.05 17.57 7.99
N ALA A 300 10.27 16.39 8.55
CA ALA A 300 10.32 16.16 9.99
C ALA A 300 11.68 15.56 10.36
N VAL A 301 12.18 15.94 11.53
CA VAL A 301 13.39 15.38 12.12
C VAL A 301 12.96 14.27 13.07
N LEU A 302 13.54 13.10 12.91
CA LEU A 302 13.19 11.93 13.69
C LEU A 302 14.07 11.82 14.92
N VAL A 303 13.43 11.55 16.06
CA VAL A 303 14.08 11.42 17.37
C VAL A 303 13.92 9.99 17.85
N ASP A 304 15.02 9.38 18.29
CA ASP A 304 15.04 8.04 18.86
C ASP A 304 14.50 8.02 20.31
N GLU A 305 14.39 6.82 20.89
CA GLU A 305 13.94 6.62 22.27
C GLU A 305 14.85 7.24 23.35
N TYR A 306 16.09 7.60 23.00
CA TYR A 306 17.07 8.20 23.88
C TYR A 306 17.13 9.73 23.73
N GLY A 307 16.36 10.31 22.81
CA GLY A 307 16.35 11.74 22.52
C GLY A 307 17.41 12.19 21.52
N GLY A 308 18.13 11.26 20.90
CA GLY A 308 19.09 11.51 19.82
C GLY A 308 18.39 11.67 18.46
N ILE A 309 19.09 12.27 17.50
CA ILE A 309 18.57 12.41 16.14
C ILE A 309 18.79 11.10 15.39
N ALA A 310 17.70 10.41 15.05
CA ALA A 310 17.74 9.18 14.27
C ALA A 310 17.98 9.48 12.77
N GLY A 311 17.39 10.57 12.29
CA GLY A 311 17.39 10.93 10.88
C GLY A 311 16.38 12.02 10.55
N LEU A 312 15.98 12.09 9.29
CA LEU A 312 14.88 12.94 8.83
C LEU A 312 13.98 12.18 7.85
N VAL A 313 12.75 12.67 7.69
CA VAL A 313 11.79 12.13 6.72
C VAL A 313 11.08 13.28 6.02
N THR A 314 10.83 13.11 4.72
CA THR A 314 10.09 14.09 3.92
C THR A 314 8.70 13.56 3.53
N ILE A 315 7.79 14.46 3.13
CA ILE A 315 6.45 14.03 2.72
C ILE A 315 6.53 13.22 1.42
N GLU A 316 7.53 13.53 0.60
CA GLU A 316 7.84 12.83 -0.63
C GLU A 316 8.22 11.37 -0.34
N ASP A 317 9.11 11.12 0.63
CA ASP A 317 9.48 9.74 1.04
C ASP A 317 8.24 8.96 1.56
N VAL A 318 7.36 9.61 2.32
CA VAL A 318 6.13 8.97 2.84
C VAL A 318 5.16 8.59 1.72
N ILE A 319 5.03 9.42 0.68
CA ILE A 319 4.14 9.13 -0.46
C ILE A 319 4.75 8.07 -1.37
N GLU A 320 6.08 8.05 -1.50
CA GLU A 320 6.83 7.08 -2.31
C GLU A 320 6.56 5.63 -1.85
N GLU A 321 6.38 5.39 -0.56
CA GLU A 321 6.01 4.06 -0.06
C GLU A 321 4.70 3.51 -0.65
N ILE A 322 3.74 4.38 -0.95
CA ILE A 322 2.46 3.99 -1.55
C ILE A 322 2.58 3.85 -3.07
N VAL A 323 3.21 4.84 -3.70
CA VAL A 323 3.19 4.99 -5.16
C VAL A 323 4.31 4.19 -5.83
N GLY A 324 5.36 3.85 -5.10
CA GLY A 324 6.63 3.35 -5.63
C GLY A 324 7.48 4.47 -6.24
N GLU A 325 8.62 4.10 -6.81
CA GLU A 325 9.47 5.04 -7.55
C GLU A 325 8.69 5.66 -8.71
N ILE A 326 8.46 6.97 -8.67
CA ILE A 326 7.84 7.70 -9.77
C ILE A 326 8.92 7.94 -10.81
N ALA A 327 8.91 7.18 -11.91
CA ALA A 327 9.79 7.41 -13.04
C ALA A 327 9.60 8.83 -13.58
N ASP A 328 10.68 9.61 -13.60
CA ASP A 328 10.65 10.99 -14.11
C ASP A 328 10.61 10.97 -15.65
N GLU A 329 10.14 12.05 -16.28
CA GLU A 329 10.15 12.23 -17.74
C GLU A 329 11.58 12.25 -18.34
N TYR A 330 12.62 12.19 -17.49
CA TYR A 330 14.04 12.12 -17.84
C TYR A 330 14.70 10.75 -17.62
N ASP A 331 13.99 9.72 -17.15
CA ASP A 331 14.55 8.37 -16.98
C ASP A 331 14.82 7.72 -18.34
N THR A 332 16.00 8.01 -18.87
CA THR A 332 16.47 7.48 -20.15
C THR A 332 17.50 6.38 -19.88
N GLY A 333 17.00 5.15 -19.71
CA GLY A 333 17.76 3.92 -19.92
C GLY A 333 18.46 3.36 -18.68
N GLU A 334 18.31 2.05 -18.47
CA GLU A 334 19.20 1.25 -17.63
C GLU A 334 20.65 1.57 -18.01
N ILE A 335 21.41 2.14 -17.08
CA ILE A 335 22.83 2.38 -17.25
C ILE A 335 23.49 0.99 -17.30
N PRO A 336 24.18 0.61 -18.40
CA PRO A 336 24.88 -0.67 -18.46
C PRO A 336 25.97 -0.73 -17.38
N ASP A 337 26.16 -1.90 -16.78
CA ASP A 337 27.12 -2.09 -15.68
C ASP A 337 28.56 -1.73 -16.08
N VAL A 338 28.90 -1.94 -17.36
CA VAL A 338 30.19 -1.58 -17.97
C VAL A 338 29.96 -1.06 -19.39
N GLU A 339 30.48 0.13 -19.69
CA GLU A 339 30.57 0.74 -21.00
C GLU A 339 32.06 0.93 -21.35
N ASP A 340 32.53 0.26 -22.41
CA ASP A 340 33.88 0.44 -22.94
C ASP A 340 33.96 1.72 -23.79
N LEU A 341 34.82 2.65 -23.38
CA LEU A 341 35.03 3.93 -24.05
C LEU A 341 36.23 3.92 -25.01
N GLY A 342 36.96 2.80 -25.11
CA GLY A 342 38.19 2.65 -25.87
C GLY A 342 39.43 3.09 -25.10
N ASP A 343 40.62 2.76 -25.60
CA ASP A 343 41.92 3.13 -25.01
C ASP A 343 42.09 2.71 -23.54
N ASP A 344 41.64 1.51 -23.18
CA ASP A 344 41.71 0.94 -21.81
C ASP A 344 41.02 1.85 -20.77
N THR A 345 39.92 2.46 -21.20
CA THR A 345 39.10 3.39 -20.43
C THR A 345 37.65 2.90 -20.43
N TYR A 346 37.04 2.87 -19.26
CA TYR A 346 35.69 2.34 -19.07
C TYR A 346 34.85 3.31 -18.24
N ARG A 347 33.55 3.32 -18.52
CA ARG A 347 32.54 3.88 -17.61
C ARG A 347 31.80 2.71 -16.98
N VAL A 348 31.88 2.60 -15.67
CA VAL A 348 31.24 1.51 -14.91
C VAL A 348 30.13 2.05 -14.02
N SER A 349 29.14 1.21 -13.72
CA SER A 349 28.15 1.52 -12.71
C SER A 349 28.82 1.69 -11.34
N ALA A 350 28.38 2.68 -10.55
CA ALA A 350 28.87 2.83 -9.17
C ALA A 350 28.50 1.62 -8.28
N ARG A 351 27.55 0.77 -8.73
CA ARG A 351 27.15 -0.47 -8.06
C ARG A 351 27.94 -1.70 -8.51
N LEU A 352 28.81 -1.57 -9.52
CA LEU A 352 29.66 -2.67 -9.97
C LEU A 352 30.50 -3.18 -8.78
N ALA A 353 30.66 -4.49 -8.68
CA ALA A 353 31.48 -5.10 -7.65
C ALA A 353 32.96 -4.71 -7.84
N VAL A 354 33.70 -4.56 -6.76
CA VAL A 354 35.13 -4.18 -6.84
C VAL A 354 35.95 -5.29 -7.52
N GLU A 355 35.54 -6.55 -7.32
CA GLU A 355 36.15 -7.73 -7.95
C GLU A 355 35.96 -7.70 -9.47
N ASP A 356 34.76 -7.37 -9.96
CA ASP A 356 34.46 -7.26 -11.39
C ASP A 356 35.28 -6.12 -12.03
N LEU A 357 35.53 -5.03 -11.29
CA LEU A 357 36.42 -3.96 -11.72
C LEU A 357 37.88 -4.44 -11.80
N GLY A 358 38.32 -5.24 -10.83
CA GLY A 358 39.63 -5.88 -10.81
C GLY A 358 39.84 -6.79 -12.01
N GLU A 359 38.85 -7.63 -12.34
CA GLU A 359 38.87 -8.49 -13.53
C GLU A 359 38.97 -7.68 -14.84
N LEU A 360 38.25 -6.54 -14.92
CA LEU A 360 38.24 -5.68 -16.11
C LEU A 360 39.62 -5.09 -16.43
N PHE A 361 40.42 -4.80 -15.39
CA PHE A 361 41.75 -4.22 -15.51
C PHE A 361 42.89 -5.21 -15.22
N ASP A 362 42.61 -6.50 -15.03
CA ASP A 362 43.58 -7.54 -14.65
C ASP A 362 44.45 -7.11 -13.45
N ILE A 363 43.79 -6.56 -12.43
CA ILE A 363 44.40 -6.13 -11.16
C ILE A 363 43.70 -6.78 -9.98
N ASP A 364 44.46 -7.06 -8.93
CA ASP A 364 43.94 -7.61 -7.70
C ASP A 364 43.56 -6.45 -6.77
N ILE A 365 42.26 -6.30 -6.49
CA ILE A 365 41.72 -5.29 -5.57
C ILE A 365 41.11 -6.05 -4.40
N GLU A 366 41.92 -6.33 -3.38
CA GLU A 366 41.49 -6.97 -2.14
C GLU A 366 41.19 -5.87 -1.10
N ASP A 367 39.91 -5.60 -0.82
CA ASP A 367 39.51 -4.65 0.21
C ASP A 367 38.27 -5.15 0.98
N ASP A 368 38.46 -5.54 2.25
CA ASP A 368 37.43 -6.14 3.10
C ASP A 368 36.36 -5.13 3.57
N GLU A 369 36.57 -3.83 3.33
CA GLU A 369 35.70 -2.75 3.82
C GLU A 369 34.74 -2.19 2.75
N VAL A 370 34.90 -2.58 1.46
CA VAL A 370 34.11 -2.04 0.35
C VAL A 370 33.73 -3.08 -0.71
N ASP A 371 32.42 -3.25 -0.95
CA ASP A 371 31.91 -4.23 -1.92
C ASP A 371 31.70 -3.66 -3.34
N THR A 372 31.69 -2.34 -3.52
CA THR A 372 31.33 -1.69 -4.81
C THR A 372 32.31 -0.60 -5.23
N VAL A 373 32.40 -0.31 -6.54
CA VAL A 373 33.26 0.74 -7.10
C VAL A 373 32.93 2.13 -6.52
N GLY A 374 31.64 2.43 -6.31
CA GLY A 374 31.21 3.64 -5.64
C GLY A 374 31.62 3.68 -4.17
N GLY A 375 31.59 2.53 -3.50
CA GLY A 375 32.12 2.33 -2.14
C GLY A 375 33.62 2.60 -2.06
N LEU A 376 34.41 2.02 -2.97
CA LEU A 376 35.86 2.24 -3.07
C LEU A 376 36.21 3.72 -3.28
N LEU A 377 35.48 4.42 -4.16
CA LEU A 377 35.64 5.86 -4.38
C LEU A 377 35.36 6.67 -3.09
N GLY A 378 34.31 6.33 -2.36
CA GLY A 378 33.94 6.99 -1.10
C GLY A 378 34.91 6.71 0.04
N TYR A 379 35.42 5.48 0.12
CA TYR A 379 36.39 5.03 1.11
C TYR A 379 37.68 5.82 1.03
N GLU A 380 38.27 5.90 -0.16
CA GLU A 380 39.50 6.65 -0.41
C GLU A 380 39.33 8.18 -0.21
N LEU A 381 38.13 8.70 -0.44
CA LEU A 381 37.81 10.12 -0.16
C LEU A 381 37.53 10.40 1.31
N GLY A 382 37.25 9.37 2.12
CA GLY A 382 36.80 9.50 3.52
C GLY A 382 35.47 10.24 3.68
N ARG A 383 34.66 10.34 2.61
CA ARG A 383 33.36 11.05 2.58
C ARG A 383 32.53 10.60 1.38
N VAL A 384 31.23 10.90 1.41
CA VAL A 384 30.31 10.63 0.28
C VAL A 384 30.81 11.33 -0.99
N PRO A 385 31.09 10.59 -2.08
CA PRO A 385 31.60 11.16 -3.31
C PRO A 385 30.52 11.95 -4.04
N LEU A 386 30.89 13.12 -4.55
CA LEU A 386 30.05 13.92 -5.45
C LEU A 386 30.55 13.75 -6.90
N PRO A 387 29.69 13.88 -7.92
CA PRO A 387 30.12 13.91 -9.31
C PRO A 387 31.23 14.92 -9.55
N GLY A 388 32.27 14.49 -10.24
CA GLY A 388 33.52 15.20 -10.45
C GLY A 388 34.61 14.94 -9.40
N ALA A 389 34.34 14.16 -8.33
CA ALA A 389 35.37 13.73 -7.40
C ALA A 389 36.31 12.71 -8.06
N GLU A 390 37.62 12.85 -7.80
CA GLU A 390 38.67 12.02 -8.39
C GLU A 390 39.56 11.41 -7.30
N VAL A 391 39.92 10.14 -7.48
CA VAL A 391 40.82 9.37 -6.62
C VAL A 391 41.79 8.57 -7.47
N ARG A 392 43.02 8.41 -7.00
CA ARG A 392 43.98 7.46 -7.56
C ARG A 392 44.26 6.36 -6.56
N THR A 393 43.92 5.12 -6.91
CA THR A 393 44.12 3.95 -6.06
C THR A 393 44.35 2.72 -6.94
N HIS A 394 45.11 1.73 -6.45
CA HIS A 394 45.36 0.45 -7.15
C HIS A 394 45.85 0.59 -8.61
N GLY A 395 46.57 1.67 -8.93
CA GLY A 395 47.03 1.95 -10.30
C GLY A 395 45.95 2.44 -11.27
N LEU A 396 44.77 2.81 -10.77
CA LEU A 396 43.65 3.36 -11.52
C LEU A 396 43.37 4.82 -11.13
N LEU A 397 42.83 5.59 -12.07
CA LEU A 397 42.16 6.87 -11.80
C LEU A 397 40.65 6.63 -11.82
N LEU A 398 40.00 6.82 -10.68
CA LEU A 398 38.55 6.76 -10.51
C LEU A 398 37.99 8.18 -10.48
N ARG A 399 37.07 8.50 -11.38
CA ARG A 399 36.34 9.77 -11.38
C ARG A 399 34.84 9.51 -11.30
N GLY A 400 34.21 9.99 -10.23
CA GLY A 400 32.76 9.88 -10.07
C GLY A 400 32.04 10.70 -11.13
N GLU A 401 31.20 10.05 -11.92
CA GLU A 401 30.27 10.67 -12.87
C GLU A 401 28.83 10.44 -12.38
N GLY A 402 27.98 11.44 -12.57
CA GLY A 402 26.62 11.33 -12.09
C GLY A 402 25.88 12.63 -12.17
N GLY A 403 24.64 12.57 -11.72
CA GLY A 403 23.69 13.67 -11.80
C GLY A 403 22.73 13.66 -10.62
N PRO A 404 21.76 14.58 -10.63
CA PRO A 404 20.64 14.51 -9.72
C PRO A 404 19.87 13.20 -9.95
N ASP A 405 19.67 12.46 -8.88
CA ASP A 405 18.77 11.31 -8.81
C ASP A 405 17.30 11.76 -8.86
N VAL A 406 16.35 10.81 -8.92
CA VAL A 406 14.89 11.03 -8.90
C VAL A 406 14.44 11.97 -7.76
N ARG A 407 15.23 12.01 -6.68
CA ARG A 407 15.01 12.83 -5.48
C ARG A 407 15.74 14.18 -5.49
N GLY A 408 16.29 14.60 -6.64
CA GLY A 408 17.17 15.76 -6.79
C GLY A 408 18.57 15.58 -6.18
N ARG A 409 18.84 14.46 -5.50
CA ARG A 409 20.08 14.19 -4.78
C ARG A 409 21.19 13.95 -5.78
N VAL A 410 22.23 14.77 -5.73
CA VAL A 410 23.38 14.57 -6.61
C VAL A 410 24.21 13.39 -6.08
N ARG A 411 24.18 12.27 -6.81
CA ARG A 411 24.95 11.06 -6.50
C ARG A 411 25.85 10.68 -7.65
N VAL A 412 26.94 9.98 -7.34
CA VAL A 412 27.75 9.29 -8.35
C VAL A 412 26.98 8.05 -8.79
N SER A 413 26.52 8.03 -10.04
CA SER A 413 25.80 6.89 -10.63
C SER A 413 26.75 5.98 -11.44
N THR A 414 27.80 6.57 -12.00
CA THR A 414 28.83 5.88 -12.78
C THR A 414 30.21 6.35 -12.36
N VAL A 415 31.23 5.55 -12.60
CA VAL A 415 32.61 5.92 -12.35
C VAL A 415 33.36 5.77 -13.65
N PHE A 416 34.00 6.85 -14.09
CA PHE A 416 34.97 6.81 -15.16
C PHE A 416 36.28 6.24 -14.61
N VAL A 417 36.80 5.21 -15.27
CA VAL A 417 37.98 4.46 -14.83
C VAL A 417 38.97 4.35 -15.98
N GLN A 418 40.24 4.69 -15.71
CA GLN A 418 41.36 4.48 -16.62
C GLN A 418 42.61 4.07 -15.83
N ARG A 419 43.58 3.43 -16.47
CA ARG A 419 44.89 3.21 -15.83
C ARG A 419 45.57 4.53 -15.50
N ALA A 420 46.11 4.64 -14.29
CA ALA A 420 46.92 5.77 -13.90
C ALA A 420 48.24 5.73 -14.66
N THR A 421 48.53 6.77 -15.45
CA THR A 421 49.84 6.94 -16.09
C THR A 421 50.93 7.05 -15.01
N PRO A 422 52.12 6.41 -15.17
CA PRO A 422 53.22 6.57 -14.21
C PRO A 422 53.76 8.01 -14.25
N GLU A 423 53.49 8.73 -13.16
CA GLU A 423 54.05 9.98 -12.61
C GLU A 423 54.13 11.28 -13.44
N GLU A 424 53.60 12.35 -12.84
CA GLU A 424 54.47 13.42 -12.32
C GLU A 424 54.16 13.59 -10.82
N GLU A 425 55.18 13.46 -9.98
CA GLU A 425 55.20 13.99 -8.61
C GLU A 425 54.71 15.45 -8.61
N PRO A 426 54.03 15.94 -7.56
CA PRO A 426 53.67 17.34 -7.49
C PRO A 426 54.95 18.17 -7.55
N THR A 427 55.11 18.95 -8.63
CA THR A 427 56.16 19.95 -8.73
C THR A 427 55.95 20.94 -7.59
N ASP A 428 56.86 20.88 -6.62
CA ASP A 428 57.10 21.93 -5.65
C ASP A 428 57.45 23.21 -6.43
N THR A 429 56.44 24.01 -6.75
CA THR A 429 56.62 25.34 -7.33
C THR A 429 56.47 26.36 -6.21
N ASP A 430 57.57 26.48 -5.47
CA ASP A 430 58.22 27.75 -5.14
C ASP A 430 57.29 28.90 -4.72
N THR A 431 57.09 29.03 -3.40
CA THR A 431 56.92 30.35 -2.76
C THR A 431 58.15 30.69 -1.93
N ALA A 432 59.30 30.89 -2.59
CA ALA A 432 60.41 31.64 -2.04
C ALA A 432 60.80 32.81 -2.95
N THR A 433 60.09 33.94 -2.85
CA THR A 433 60.74 35.26 -2.81
C THR A 433 59.82 36.33 -2.24
N THR A 434 60.00 36.66 -0.96
CA THR A 434 60.11 38.06 -0.51
C THR A 434 60.88 38.03 0.82
N GLU A 435 62.20 37.98 0.73
CA GLU A 435 63.06 38.55 1.76
C GLU A 435 63.46 39.98 1.34
N GLU A 436 63.31 40.88 2.31
CA GLU A 436 64.11 42.07 2.56
C GLU A 436 64.06 43.29 1.61
N HIS A 437 63.44 44.36 2.11
CA HIS A 437 64.10 45.66 2.16
C HIS A 437 63.66 46.47 3.41
N ALA A 438 64.64 46.69 4.29
CA ALA A 438 64.85 47.82 5.22
C ALA A 438 63.89 48.06 6.40
#